data_AF-A0A149TFZ5-F1
#
_entry.id   AF-A0A149TFZ5-F1
#
_cell.length_a   1.000
_cell.length_b   1.000
_cell.length_c   1.000
_cell.angle_alpha   90.00
_cell.angle_beta   90.00
_cell.angle_gamma   90.00
#
_symmetry.space_group_name_H-M   'P 1'
#
loop_
_entity.id
_entity.type
_entity.pdbx_description
1 polymer ?
#
loop_
_entity_poly.entity_id
_entity_poly.type
_entity_poly.pdbx_seq_one_letter_code
_entity_poly.pdbx_strand_id
1 'polypeptide(L)'
;MQSILDTLWGLILGLLGVVVAGVAIIEVMARSVLGSLGIQGQVQTVLLFLLLGGLILGAFRVFGKLFAVLLVAAFSVYFMHVVFGVLSDALIPVQTSSATTDV
;
A
#
# COMPACT_ATOMS: atom_id res chain seq x y z
N MET A 1 -16.06 -13.90 5.10
CA MET A 1 -16.02 -12.71 4.22
C MET A 1 -15.90 -11.41 5.03
N GLN A 2 -16.61 -11.26 6.16
CA GLN A 2 -16.62 -10.02 6.97
C GLN A 2 -15.24 -9.62 7.54
N SER A 3 -14.48 -10.58 8.08
CA SER A 3 -13.14 -10.32 8.66
C SER A 3 -12.12 -9.74 7.68
N ILE A 4 -12.23 -10.06 6.39
CA ILE A 4 -11.38 -9.49 5.33
C ILE A 4 -11.77 -8.05 5.03
N LEU A 5 -13.07 -7.74 5.00
CA LEU A 5 -13.55 -6.37 4.80
C LEU A 5 -13.18 -5.46 5.98
N ASP A 6 -13.30 -5.95 7.22
CA ASP A 6 -12.89 -5.19 8.41
C ASP A 6 -11.38 -4.89 8.40
N THR A 7 -10.57 -5.86 7.98
CA THR A 7 -9.12 -5.68 7.86
C THR A 7 -8.77 -4.66 6.77
N LEU A 8 -9.43 -4.74 5.60
CA LEU A 8 -9.24 -3.78 4.51
C LEU A 8 -9.66 -2.37 4.92
N TRP A 9 -10.80 -2.24 5.60
CA TRP A 9 -11.30 -0.97 6.09
C TRP A 9 -10.35 -0.36 7.13
N GLY A 10 -9.91 -1.16 8.09
CA GLY A 10 -8.92 -0.76 9.09
C GLY A 10 -7.59 -0.33 8.47
N LEU A 11 -7.11 -1.06 7.45
CA LEU A 11 -5.89 -0.70 6.74
C LEU A 11 -6.06 0.64 6.00
N ILE A 12 -7.14 0.83 5.25
CA ILE A 12 -7.39 2.06 4.48
C ILE A 12 -7.50 3.25 5.43
N LEU A 13 -8.29 3.14 6.50
CA LEU A 13 -8.45 4.21 7.48
C LEU A 13 -7.15 4.49 8.24
N GLY A 14 -6.39 3.46 8.60
CA GLY A 14 -5.08 3.61 9.24
C GLY A 14 -4.09 4.33 8.35
N LEU A 15 -4.02 3.94 7.07
CA LEU A 15 -3.14 4.55 6.08
C LEU A 15 -3.50 6.02 5.85
N LEU A 16 -4.80 6.30 5.69
CA LEU A 16 -5.32 7.66 5.58
C LEU A 16 -4.97 8.49 6.82
N GLY A 17 -5.15 7.92 8.02
CA GLY A 17 -4.80 8.55 9.29
C GLY A 17 -3.32 8.90 9.38
N VAL A 18 -2.43 7.99 8.97
CA VAL A 18 -0.97 8.25 8.93
C VAL A 18 -0.63 9.39 7.97
N VAL A 19 -1.25 9.43 6.78
CA VAL A 19 -1.05 10.53 5.81
C VAL A 19 -1.50 11.85 6.41
N VAL A 20 -2.73 11.91 6.92
CA VAL A 20 -3.31 13.13 7.49
C VAL A 20 -2.49 13.61 8.69
N ALA A 21 -2.06 12.70 9.57
CA ALA A 21 -1.21 13.03 10.71
C ALA A 21 0.15 13.60 10.27
N GLY A 22 0.79 12.98 9.28
CA GLY A 22 2.05 13.47 8.71
C GLY A 22 1.91 14.88 8.12
N VAL A 23 0.84 15.11 7.35
CA VAL A 23 0.54 16.43 6.78
C VAL A 23 0.31 17.47 7.87
N ALA A 24 -0.48 17.16 8.89
CA ALA A 24 -0.77 18.07 10.00
C ALA A 24 0.50 18.46 10.78
N ILE A 25 1.39 17.50 11.05
CA ILE A 25 2.67 17.77 11.74
C ILE A 25 3.52 18.73 10.90
N ILE A 26 3.65 18.46 9.61
CA ILE A 26 4.46 19.30 8.71
C ILE A 26 3.84 20.70 8.58
N GLU A 27 2.51 20.81 8.54
CA GLU A 27 1.83 22.12 8.50
C GLU A 27 2.14 22.95 9.74
N VAL A 28 2.03 22.35 10.94
CA VAL A 28 2.31 23.06 12.21
C VAL A 28 3.77 23.53 12.25
N MET A 29 4.71 22.70 11.81
CA MET A 29 6.12 23.05 11.73
C MET A 29 6.38 24.15 10.69
N ALA A 30 5.79 24.05 9.51
CA ALA A 30 5.91 25.07 8.47
C ALA A 30 5.33 26.42 8.95
N ARG A 31 4.20 26.39 9.66
CA ARG A 31 3.56 27.57 10.22
C ARG A 31 4.43 28.24 11.28
N SER A 32 5.09 27.47 12.15
CA SER A 32 5.99 28.04 13.16
C SER A 32 7.25 28.65 12.54
N VAL A 33 7.82 28.00 11.53
CA VAL A 33 9.00 28.50 10.78
C VAL A 33 8.65 29.77 10.00
N LEU A 34 7.51 29.80 9.31
CA LEU A 34 7.05 31.01 8.62
C LEU A 34 6.82 32.15 9.61
N GLY A 35 6.25 31.84 10.78
CA GLY A 35 6.07 32.81 11.86
C GLY A 35 7.38 33.38 12.39
N SER A 36 8.41 32.54 12.58
CA SER A 36 9.73 32.99 13.06
C SER A 36 10.48 33.84 12.03
N LEU A 37 10.19 33.65 10.74
CA LEU A 37 10.69 34.49 9.64
C LEU A 37 9.90 35.81 9.46
N GLY A 38 8.90 36.07 10.31
CA GLY A 38 8.06 37.26 10.24
C GLY A 38 6.99 37.21 9.14
N ILE A 39 6.80 36.05 8.50
CA ILE A 39 5.79 35.86 7.45
C ILE A 39 4.45 35.54 8.11
N GLN A 40 3.52 36.50 8.04
CA GLN A 40 2.21 36.43 8.68
C GLN A 40 1.09 36.81 7.71
N GLY A 41 -0.15 36.52 8.11
CA GLY A 41 -1.34 36.92 7.35
C GLY A 41 -1.49 36.15 6.04
N GLN A 42 -1.92 36.86 4.99
CA GLN A 42 -2.37 36.25 3.74
C GLN A 42 -1.25 35.50 3.00
N VAL A 43 -0.01 36.00 3.08
CA VAL A 43 1.17 35.36 2.46
C VAL A 43 1.47 34.00 3.11
N GLN A 44 1.36 33.91 4.45
CA GLN A 44 1.55 32.65 5.16
C GLN A 44 0.53 31.61 4.70
N THR A 45 -0.74 31.99 4.56
CA THR A 45 -1.81 31.10 4.08
C THR A 45 -1.52 30.58 2.67
N VAL A 46 -1.10 31.44 1.75
CA VAL A 46 -0.75 31.03 0.37
C VAL A 46 0.41 30.03 0.37
N LEU A 47 1.46 30.29 1.16
CA LEU A 47 2.61 29.38 1.26
C LEU A 47 2.22 28.03 1.86
N LEU A 48 1.35 28.02 2.88
CA LEU A 48 0.84 26.78 3.46
C LEU A 48 -0.04 25.99 2.47
N PHE A 49 -0.84 26.66 1.63
CA PHE A 49 -1.58 26.00 0.55
C PHE A 49 -0.64 25.38 -0.50
N LEU A 50 0.41 26.09 -0.91
CA LEU A 50 1.43 25.56 -1.81
C LEU A 50 2.15 24.35 -1.20
N LEU A 51 2.51 24.45 0.07
CA LEU A 51 3.10 23.36 0.84
C LEU A 51 2.16 22.15 0.90
N LEU A 52 0.89 22.35 1.22
CA LEU A 52 -0.12 21.29 1.24
C LEU A 52 -0.24 20.61 -0.13
N GLY A 53 -0.31 21.38 -1.22
CA GLY A 53 -0.33 20.84 -2.58
C GLY A 53 0.90 19.99 -2.89
N GLY A 54 2.08 20.45 -2.49
CA GLY A 54 3.33 19.70 -2.61
C GLY A 54 3.33 18.41 -1.79
N LEU A 55 2.84 18.44 -0.55
CA LEU A 55 2.72 17.24 0.28
C LEU A 55 1.74 16.23 -0.31
N ILE A 56 0.61 16.68 -0.85
CA ILE A 56 -0.38 15.80 -1.49
C ILE A 56 0.26 15.08 -2.69
N LEU A 57 0.95 15.81 -3.58
CA LEU A 57 1.66 15.21 -4.71
C LEU A 57 2.75 14.22 -4.23
N GLY A 58 3.52 14.61 -3.22
CA GLY A 58 4.56 13.77 -2.62
C GLY A 58 3.99 12.48 -2.04
N ALA A 59 2.89 12.59 -1.29
CA ALA A 59 2.18 11.45 -0.71
C ALA A 59 1.69 10.51 -1.81
N PHE A 60 0.95 11.00 -2.81
CA PHE A 60 0.51 10.15 -3.93
C PHE A 60 1.67 9.46 -4.64
N ARG A 61 2.81 10.13 -4.81
CA ARG A 61 3.99 9.53 -5.44
C ARG A 61 4.63 8.44 -4.58
N VAL A 62 4.77 8.66 -3.27
CA VAL A 62 5.35 7.68 -2.34
C VAL A 62 4.42 6.48 -2.19
N PHE A 63 3.14 6.72 -1.90
CA PHE A 63 2.14 5.66 -1.74
C PHE A 63 1.90 4.91 -3.05
N GLY A 64 1.88 5.58 -4.20
CA GLY A 64 1.81 4.93 -5.50
C GLY A 64 3.00 3.99 -5.77
N LYS A 65 4.22 4.40 -5.39
CA LYS A 65 5.40 3.53 -5.47
C LYS A 65 5.32 2.35 -4.50
N LEU A 66 4.90 2.57 -3.25
CA LEU A 66 4.73 1.50 -2.27
C LEU A 66 3.65 0.50 -2.73
N PHE A 67 2.55 0.98 -3.29
CA PHE A 67 1.51 0.13 -3.85
C PHE A 67 2.02 -0.70 -5.02
N ALA A 68 2.79 -0.10 -5.94
CA ALA A 68 3.42 -0.83 -7.03
C ALA A 68 4.37 -1.93 -6.51
N VAL A 69 5.19 -1.62 -5.49
CA VAL A 69 6.08 -2.62 -4.85
C VAL A 69 5.28 -3.75 -4.21
N LEU A 70 4.21 -3.43 -3.46
CA LEU A 70 3.33 -4.43 -2.84
C LEU A 70 2.64 -5.30 -3.90
N LEU A 71 2.20 -4.71 -5.00
CA LEU A 71 1.58 -5.43 -6.10
C LEU A 71 2.58 -6.39 -6.75
N VAL A 72 3.81 -5.94 -7.05
CA VAL A 72 4.87 -6.81 -7.56
C VAL A 72 5.18 -7.96 -6.60
N ALA A 73 5.26 -7.68 -5.29
CA ALA A 73 5.48 -8.71 -4.29
C ALA A 73 4.33 -9.73 -4.24
N ALA A 74 3.08 -9.27 -4.24
CA ALA A 74 1.90 -10.13 -4.25
C ALA A 74 1.85 -11.02 -5.50
N PHE A 75 2.10 -10.44 -6.67
CA PHE A 75 2.19 -11.17 -7.93
C PHE A 75 3.34 -12.19 -7.93
N SER A 76 4.50 -11.83 -7.36
CA SER A 76 5.65 -12.74 -7.26
C SER A 76 5.34 -13.95 -6.37
N VAL A 77 4.68 -13.75 -5.22
CA VAL A 77 4.25 -14.83 -4.34
C VAL A 77 3.20 -15.70 -5.03
N TYR A 78 2.20 -15.09 -5.69
CA TYR A 78 1.20 -15.82 -6.46
C TYR A 78 1.83 -16.65 -7.58
N PHE A 79 2.80 -16.08 -8.30
CA PHE A 79 3.54 -16.78 -9.35
C PHE A 79 4.33 -17.96 -8.80
N MET A 80 5.06 -17.80 -7.69
CA MET A 80 5.71 -18.92 -7.00
C MET A 80 4.68 -19.99 -6.63
N HIS A 81 3.54 -19.61 -6.05
CA HIS A 81 2.50 -20.56 -5.68
C HIS A 81 2.00 -21.37 -6.89
N VAL A 82 1.75 -20.71 -8.02
CA VAL A 82 1.35 -21.38 -9.27
C VAL A 82 2.46 -22.29 -9.79
N VAL A 83 3.71 -21.82 -9.84
CA VAL A 83 4.85 -22.62 -10.32
C VAL A 83 5.08 -23.85 -9.45
N PHE A 84 5.07 -23.71 -8.13
CA PHE A 84 5.22 -24.85 -7.21
C PHE A 84 3.99 -25.75 -7.23
N GLY A 85 2.78 -25.21 -7.39
CA GLY A 85 1.56 -26.01 -7.57
C GLY A 85 1.62 -26.87 -8.81
N VAL A 86 1.98 -26.29 -9.96
CA VAL A 86 2.17 -26.99 -11.24
C VAL A 86 3.30 -28.02 -11.15
N LEU A 87 4.42 -27.68 -10.50
CA LEU A 87 5.54 -28.60 -10.31
C LEU A 87 5.15 -29.77 -9.40
N SER A 88 4.34 -29.51 -8.38
CA SER A 88 3.83 -30.55 -7.47
C SER A 88 2.86 -31.51 -8.18
N ASP A 89 1.98 -31.01 -9.06
CA ASP A 89 1.12 -31.83 -9.91
C ASP A 89 1.93 -32.64 -10.94
N ALA A 90 3.00 -32.05 -11.49
CA ALA A 90 3.84 -32.70 -12.50
C ALA A 90 4.80 -33.77 -11.93
N LEU A 91 5.22 -33.64 -10.66
CA LEU A 91 6.12 -34.61 -10.01
C LEU A 91 5.38 -35.79 -9.33
N ILE A 92 4.06 -35.75 -9.22
CA ILE A 92 3.24 -36.89 -8.75
C ILE A 92 2.40 -37.46 -9.91
N PRO A 93 2.99 -38.06 -10.96
CA PRO A 93 2.27 -39.00 -11.81
C PRO A 93 2.29 -40.39 -11.15
N VAL A 94 1.76 -40.53 -9.93
CA VAL A 94 1.60 -41.86 -9.32
C VAL A 94 0.24 -42.44 -9.73
N GLN A 95 0.28 -43.02 -10.93
CA GLN A 95 -0.41 -44.23 -11.37
C GLN A 95 -1.77 -44.56 -10.72
N THR A 96 -2.85 -44.16 -11.39
CA THR A 96 -4.11 -44.94 -11.41
C THR A 96 -4.37 -45.45 -12.82
N SER A 97 -3.48 -46.31 -13.31
CA SER A 97 -3.79 -47.14 -14.49
C SER A 97 -3.23 -48.55 -14.31
N SER A 98 -4.10 -49.42 -13.82
CA SER A 98 -4.20 -50.88 -14.07
C SER A 98 -5.27 -51.40 -13.11
N ALA A 99 -6.48 -51.69 -13.56
CA ALA A 99 -6.82 -53.01 -14.07
C ALA A 99 -6.42 -54.13 -13.09
N THR A 100 -7.33 -54.51 -12.21
CA THR A 100 -7.48 -55.91 -11.79
C THR A 100 -8.97 -56.23 -11.91
N THR A 101 -9.34 -56.67 -13.11
CA THR A 101 -10.30 -57.75 -13.27
C THR A 101 -9.69 -58.96 -12.59
N ASP A 102 -10.40 -59.58 -11.63
CA ASP A 102 -10.64 -61.03 -11.58
C ASP A 102 -11.19 -61.48 -10.20
N VAL A 103 -12.24 -62.31 -10.32
CA VAL A 103 -13.01 -63.12 -9.35
C VAL A 103 -14.09 -62.42 -8.51
#